data_AF-A0A4P9YTR6-F1
#
_entry.id   AF-A0A4P9YTR6-F1
#
_cell.length_a   1.000
_cell.length_b   1.000
_cell.length_c   1.000
_cell.angle_alpha   90.00
_cell.angle_beta   90.00
_cell.angle_gamma   90.00
#
_symmetry.space_group_name_H-M   'P 1'
#
loop_
_entity.id
_entity.type
_entity.pdbx_description
1 polymer ?
#
loop_
_entity_poly.entity_id
_entity_poly.type
_entity_poly.pdbx_seq_one_letter_code
_entity_poly.pdbx_strand_id
1 'polypeptide(L)'
;LRKKKMEDGAEYQLVFSDEFNRDGRNFRPGQDKIWEALDLWNWQTGDMEYYHPDQATTKDGKLRIAIERKQIGQQQYASAMIQTWNKFCFRGGYLEARVSLPGSPTVPAFWPAIWTMGNLARAAYGGSTDGLWPYSYDSCDKGVLPGQGINAGYSKLRGQRLNKCLCADQDTPSPGVGRGAPEIDLIEGAAKDGGKNGGATVSQSHQFAPFDADYVVNPEYFVINNQTSSYKNTYSGSELQQ
;
A
#
# COMPACT_ATOMS: atom_id res chain seq x y z
N LEU A 1 -14.18 10.76 -23.74
CA LEU A 1 -13.36 10.06 -22.71
C LEU A 1 -13.44 8.56 -23.01
N ARG A 2 -12.33 7.83 -22.91
CA ARG A 2 -12.29 6.38 -23.24
C ARG A 2 -13.13 5.61 -22.21
N LYS A 3 -13.91 4.63 -22.67
CA LYS A 3 -14.70 3.71 -21.83
C LYS A 3 -14.18 2.29 -22.03
N LYS A 4 -14.17 1.47 -20.99
CA LYS A 4 -13.79 0.05 -21.01
C LYS A 4 -14.89 -0.76 -20.33
N LYS A 5 -15.37 -1.79 -21.01
CA LYS A 5 -16.25 -2.80 -20.41
C LYS A 5 -15.38 -3.92 -19.84
N MET A 6 -15.60 -4.26 -18.58
CA MET A 6 -14.83 -5.27 -17.84
C MET A 6 -15.48 -6.65 -17.98
N GLU A 7 -14.79 -7.68 -17.49
CA GLU A 7 -15.22 -9.08 -17.59
C GLU A 7 -16.54 -9.36 -16.85
N ASP A 8 -16.79 -8.62 -15.77
CA ASP A 8 -18.05 -8.62 -15.01
C ASP A 8 -19.21 -7.88 -15.72
N GLY A 9 -18.95 -7.30 -16.90
CA GLY A 9 -19.90 -6.54 -17.69
C GLY A 9 -20.05 -5.07 -17.27
N ALA A 10 -19.40 -4.63 -16.19
CA ALA A 10 -19.42 -3.24 -15.77
C ALA A 10 -18.67 -2.34 -16.76
N GLU A 11 -19.20 -1.14 -17.01
CA GLU A 11 -18.56 -0.13 -17.87
C GLU A 11 -17.90 0.93 -17.00
N TYR A 12 -16.59 1.12 -17.19
CA TYR A 12 -15.82 2.15 -16.51
C TYR A 12 -15.36 3.23 -17.48
N GLN A 13 -15.36 4.47 -17.00
CA GLN A 13 -14.81 5.61 -17.70
C GLN A 13 -13.37 5.85 -17.25
N LEU A 14 -12.46 6.02 -18.21
CA LEU A 14 -11.07 6.38 -17.91
C LEU A 14 -11.01 7.80 -17.31
N VAL A 15 -10.56 7.89 -16.06
CA VAL A 15 -10.36 9.16 -15.34
C VAL A 15 -8.89 9.56 -15.25
N PHE A 16 -7.97 8.59 -15.30
CA PHE A 16 -6.53 8.81 -15.28
C PHE A 16 -5.81 7.61 -15.90
N SER A 17 -4.77 7.88 -16.69
CA SER A 17 -3.74 6.90 -17.03
C SER A 17 -2.40 7.59 -17.24
N ASP A 18 -1.32 6.84 -17.05
CA ASP A 18 0.03 7.29 -17.36
C ASP A 18 0.78 6.16 -18.06
N GLU A 19 0.99 6.33 -19.37
CA GLU A 19 1.71 5.37 -20.21
C GLU A 19 3.23 5.59 -20.16
N PHE A 20 3.71 6.59 -19.41
CA PHE A 20 5.13 6.90 -19.24
C PHE A 20 5.91 7.13 -20.55
N ASN A 21 5.25 7.63 -21.60
CA ASN A 21 5.80 7.83 -22.96
C ASN A 21 6.82 8.97 -23.10
N ARG A 22 6.93 9.87 -22.11
CA ARG A 22 7.95 10.91 -22.12
C ARG A 22 9.18 10.38 -21.41
N ASP A 23 10.27 10.18 -22.14
CA ASP A 23 11.56 9.75 -21.57
C ASP A 23 12.14 10.80 -20.60
N GLY A 24 12.91 10.32 -19.62
CA GLY A 24 13.69 11.16 -18.70
C GLY A 24 12.83 12.03 -17.78
N ARG A 25 11.62 11.58 -17.40
CA ARG A 25 10.81 12.31 -16.42
C ARG A 25 11.56 12.44 -15.10
N ASN A 26 11.50 13.64 -14.55
CA ASN A 26 12.06 13.96 -13.24
C ASN A 26 10.95 13.85 -12.19
N PHE A 27 11.08 12.87 -11.30
CA PHE A 27 10.11 12.62 -10.23
C PHE A 27 10.49 13.26 -8.89
N ARG A 28 11.53 14.10 -8.85
CA ARG A 28 11.87 14.87 -7.63
C ARG A 28 10.67 15.68 -7.14
N PRO A 29 10.63 16.03 -5.84
CA PRO A 29 9.56 16.84 -5.27
C PRO A 29 9.22 18.08 -6.11
N GLY A 30 7.94 18.20 -6.45
CA GLY A 30 7.41 19.30 -7.29
C GLY A 30 7.72 19.27 -8.79
N GLN A 31 8.49 18.29 -9.30
CA GLN A 31 8.91 18.27 -10.71
C GLN A 31 7.92 17.54 -11.65
N ASP A 32 7.16 16.60 -11.11
CA ASP A 32 6.06 15.93 -11.82
C ASP A 32 4.72 16.30 -11.19
N LYS A 33 3.71 16.48 -12.06
CA LYS A 33 2.37 16.96 -11.68
C LYS A 33 1.60 15.92 -10.87
N ILE A 34 1.86 14.64 -11.10
CA ILE A 34 1.07 13.54 -10.53
C ILE A 34 1.94 12.68 -9.62
N TRP A 35 3.15 12.35 -10.05
CA TRP A 35 4.03 11.46 -9.30
C TRP A 35 5.05 12.25 -8.48
N GLU A 36 5.51 11.67 -7.38
CA GLU A 36 6.59 12.21 -6.58
C GLU A 36 7.41 11.08 -5.98
N ALA A 37 8.70 11.05 -6.28
CA ALA A 37 9.66 10.14 -5.68
C ALA A 37 10.03 10.60 -4.26
N LEU A 38 10.20 9.62 -3.39
CA LEU A 38 10.74 9.81 -2.04
C LEU A 38 12.25 10.04 -2.06
N ASP A 39 12.71 10.77 -1.04
CA ASP A 39 14.13 11.02 -0.74
C ASP A 39 14.32 10.80 0.77
N LEU A 40 14.28 9.52 1.18
CA LEU A 40 14.35 9.10 2.59
C LEU A 40 14.71 7.61 2.73
N TRP A 41 15.09 7.22 3.94
CA TRP A 41 15.09 5.83 4.36
C TRP A 41 13.80 5.47 5.10
N ASN A 42 13.12 4.41 4.66
CA ASN A 42 11.87 3.95 5.25
C ASN A 42 12.16 3.03 6.45
N TRP A 43 12.37 3.65 7.60
CA TRP A 43 12.72 2.95 8.84
C TRP A 43 11.58 2.05 9.35
N GLN A 44 10.33 2.33 8.98
CA GLN A 44 9.15 1.59 9.45
C GLN A 44 9.20 0.11 9.05
N THR A 45 9.69 -0.19 7.85
CA THR A 45 9.86 -1.54 7.33
C THR A 45 11.32 -2.02 7.42
N GLY A 46 12.24 -1.14 7.80
CA GLY A 46 13.66 -1.47 7.93
C GLY A 46 14.32 -1.75 6.58
N ASP A 47 13.88 -1.06 5.53
CA ASP A 47 14.32 -1.27 4.14
C ASP A 47 15.86 -1.24 4.04
N MET A 48 16.44 -2.14 3.23
CA MET A 48 17.90 -2.18 3.04
C MET A 48 18.40 -1.05 2.15
N GLU A 49 17.49 -0.51 1.34
CA GLU A 49 17.71 0.60 0.44
C GLU A 49 17.39 1.96 1.07
N TYR A 50 18.00 2.99 0.51
CA TYR A 50 17.51 4.35 0.61
C TYR A 50 16.63 4.65 -0.61
N TYR A 51 15.42 5.19 -0.41
CA TYR A 51 14.61 5.68 -1.52
C TYR A 51 15.15 7.01 -2.02
N HIS A 52 15.59 7.05 -3.27
CA HIS A 52 16.21 8.22 -3.88
C HIS A 52 15.55 8.58 -5.22
N PRO A 53 15.28 9.87 -5.53
CA PRO A 53 14.58 10.25 -6.76
C PRO A 53 15.28 9.83 -8.06
N ASP A 54 16.61 9.70 -8.05
CA ASP A 54 17.38 9.25 -9.23
C ASP A 54 17.17 7.77 -9.59
N GLN A 55 16.57 6.98 -8.71
CA GLN A 55 16.28 5.57 -8.98
C GLN A 55 14.93 5.38 -9.68
N ALA A 56 14.18 6.46 -9.94
CA ALA A 56 12.96 6.44 -10.75
C ALA A 56 13.15 7.29 -12.02
N THR A 57 12.88 6.70 -13.18
CA THR A 57 12.88 7.43 -14.46
C THR A 57 11.90 6.80 -15.44
N THR A 58 11.73 7.41 -16.61
CA THR A 58 10.96 6.87 -17.72
C THR A 58 11.83 6.67 -18.94
N LYS A 59 11.66 5.55 -19.62
CA LYS A 59 12.44 5.20 -20.81
C LYS A 59 11.74 4.14 -21.63
N ASP A 60 11.49 4.42 -22.91
CA ASP A 60 10.86 3.50 -23.87
C ASP A 60 9.41 3.15 -23.49
N GLY A 61 8.60 4.15 -23.11
CA GLY A 61 7.17 3.95 -22.80
C GLY A 61 6.90 3.18 -21.51
N LYS A 62 7.79 3.30 -20.52
CA LYS A 62 7.66 2.64 -19.21
C LYS A 62 8.32 3.45 -18.11
N LEU A 63 7.73 3.39 -16.93
CA LEU A 63 8.39 3.69 -15.68
C LEU A 63 9.46 2.62 -15.40
N ARG A 64 10.63 3.06 -14.95
CA ARG A 64 11.70 2.20 -14.48
C ARG A 64 12.05 2.61 -13.06
N ILE A 65 11.88 1.69 -12.12
CA ILE A 65 12.40 1.78 -10.76
C ILE A 65 13.62 0.86 -10.72
N ALA A 66 14.78 1.44 -10.47
CA ALA A 66 16.04 0.71 -10.38
C ALA A 66 16.39 0.44 -8.93
N ILE A 67 17.06 -0.68 -8.68
CA ILE A 67 17.77 -0.95 -7.44
C ILE A 67 19.26 -1.06 -7.77
N GLU A 68 20.08 -0.38 -6.98
CA GLU A 68 21.52 -0.27 -7.21
C GLU A 68 22.27 -0.48 -5.89
N ARG A 69 23.43 -1.15 -5.93
CA ARG A 69 24.36 -1.18 -4.80
C ARG A 69 25.09 0.16 -4.72
N LYS A 70 24.46 1.13 -4.06
CA LYS A 70 24.92 2.49 -3.92
C LYS A 70 24.72 2.92 -2.47
N GLN A 71 25.82 3.25 -1.80
CA GLN A 71 25.75 3.66 -0.41
C GLN A 71 25.18 5.09 -0.29
N ILE A 72 24.09 5.23 0.45
CA ILE A 72 23.49 6.53 0.81
C ILE A 72 23.24 6.52 2.31
N GLY A 73 23.97 7.36 3.05
CA GLY A 73 23.97 7.30 4.51
C GLY A 73 24.46 5.93 5.02
N GLN A 74 23.63 5.27 5.81
CA GLN A 74 23.90 3.94 6.36
C GLN A 74 23.50 2.80 5.42
N GLN A 75 22.72 3.09 4.38
CA GLN A 75 22.06 2.07 3.56
C GLN A 75 22.96 1.70 2.39
N GLN A 76 23.07 0.41 2.10
CA GLN A 76 24.01 -0.11 1.10
C GLN A 76 23.44 -0.14 -0.31
N TYR A 77 22.12 0.06 -0.43
CA TYR A 77 21.39 0.06 -1.68
C TYR A 77 20.62 1.37 -1.84
N ALA A 78 20.31 1.70 -3.08
CA ALA A 78 19.38 2.76 -3.43
C ALA A 78 18.27 2.17 -4.32
N SER A 79 17.02 2.56 -4.06
CA SER A 79 15.86 2.24 -4.89
C SER A 79 14.94 3.46 -4.99
N ALA A 80 13.72 3.31 -5.53
CA ALA A 80 12.73 4.37 -5.50
C ALA A 80 11.33 3.88 -5.09
N MET A 81 10.66 4.71 -4.31
CA MET A 81 9.22 4.69 -4.12
C MET A 81 8.67 6.00 -4.69
N ILE A 82 7.70 5.90 -5.61
CA ILE A 82 6.97 7.05 -6.15
C ILE A 82 5.51 7.00 -5.72
N GLN A 83 4.92 8.16 -5.44
CA GLN A 83 3.54 8.25 -4.93
C GLN A 83 2.76 9.37 -5.61
N THR A 84 1.43 9.28 -5.53
CA THR A 84 0.51 10.34 -5.97
C THR A 84 -0.15 11.08 -4.79
N TRP A 85 0.39 10.92 -3.57
CA TRP A 85 -0.16 11.49 -2.35
C TRP A 85 -0.42 13.00 -2.49
N ASN A 86 -1.67 13.43 -2.22
CA ASN A 86 -2.16 14.80 -2.40
C ASN A 86 -2.01 15.39 -3.83
N LYS A 87 -1.72 14.58 -4.84
CA LYS A 87 -1.65 15.01 -6.25
C LYS A 87 -2.75 14.37 -7.10
N PHE A 88 -3.01 13.08 -6.89
CA PHE A 88 -4.10 12.36 -7.53
C PHE A 88 -4.72 11.37 -6.54
N CYS A 89 -6.04 11.42 -6.44
CA CYS A 89 -6.85 10.53 -5.61
C CYS A 89 -8.08 10.09 -6.40
N PHE A 90 -8.53 8.87 -6.14
CA PHE A 90 -9.76 8.32 -6.68
C PHE A 90 -10.55 7.63 -5.57
N ARG A 91 -11.85 7.37 -5.80
CA ARG A 91 -12.72 6.65 -4.87
C ARG A 91 -13.48 5.60 -5.64
N GLY A 92 -13.26 4.34 -5.31
CA GLY A 92 -13.79 3.21 -6.05
C GLY A 92 -13.32 3.18 -7.52
N GLY A 93 -13.78 2.17 -8.24
CA GLY A 93 -13.41 1.97 -9.64
C GLY A 93 -12.40 0.85 -9.82
N TYR A 94 -11.70 0.90 -10.94
CA TYR A 94 -10.79 -0.14 -11.38
C TYR A 94 -9.38 0.42 -11.58
N LEU A 95 -8.39 -0.23 -10.96
CA LEU A 95 -6.97 0.09 -11.11
C LEU A 95 -6.28 -1.06 -11.86
N GLU A 96 -5.53 -0.74 -12.90
CA GLU A 96 -4.77 -1.70 -13.70
C GLU A 96 -3.32 -1.23 -13.83
N ALA A 97 -2.37 -2.15 -13.67
CA ALA A 97 -0.97 -1.90 -13.92
C ALA A 97 -0.38 -3.06 -14.73
N ARG A 98 0.44 -2.75 -15.74
CA ARG A 98 1.20 -3.73 -16.50
C ARG A 98 2.67 -3.61 -16.11
N VAL A 99 3.18 -4.61 -15.40
CA VAL A 99 4.53 -4.58 -14.83
C VAL A 99 5.36 -5.80 -15.15
N SER A 100 6.67 -5.61 -15.14
CA SER A 100 7.67 -6.67 -15.12
C SER A 100 8.44 -6.53 -13.82
N LEU A 101 8.46 -7.59 -13.00
CA LEU A 101 9.13 -7.57 -11.71
C LEU A 101 10.64 -7.79 -11.86
N PRO A 102 11.47 -7.24 -10.96
CA PRO A 102 12.92 -7.40 -11.02
C PRO A 102 13.37 -8.79 -10.52
N GLY A 103 14.55 -9.19 -10.98
CA GLY A 103 15.23 -10.38 -10.47
C GLY A 103 14.69 -11.71 -10.99
N SER A 104 15.17 -12.79 -10.38
CA SER A 104 14.68 -14.15 -10.61
C SER A 104 13.63 -14.49 -9.55
N PRO A 105 12.53 -15.17 -9.90
CA PRO A 105 11.54 -15.62 -8.91
C PRO A 105 12.12 -16.62 -7.91
N THR A 106 13.32 -17.17 -8.13
CA THR A 106 13.96 -18.13 -7.22
C THR A 106 14.97 -17.49 -6.26
N VAL A 107 15.21 -16.18 -6.36
CA VAL A 107 16.20 -15.48 -5.54
C VAL A 107 15.47 -14.46 -4.64
N PRO A 108 15.44 -14.66 -3.31
CA PRO A 108 14.85 -13.70 -2.40
C PRO A 108 15.75 -12.47 -2.30
N ALA A 109 15.16 -11.28 -2.36
CA ALA A 109 15.80 -10.00 -2.00
C ALA A 109 14.84 -8.83 -2.29
N PHE A 110 14.18 -8.89 -3.45
CA PHE A 110 13.36 -7.79 -3.94
C PHE A 110 11.92 -7.91 -3.44
N TRP A 111 11.37 -6.78 -3.00
CA TRP A 111 9.98 -6.64 -2.55
C TRP A 111 9.27 -5.60 -3.43
N PRO A 112 9.01 -5.91 -4.71
CA PRO A 112 8.29 -4.98 -5.58
C PRO A 112 6.82 -4.89 -5.15
N ALA A 113 6.30 -3.66 -5.06
CA ALA A 113 4.92 -3.43 -4.67
C ALA A 113 4.24 -2.36 -5.54
N ILE A 114 2.95 -2.54 -5.78
CA ILE A 114 2.03 -1.54 -6.33
C ILE A 114 0.79 -1.59 -5.47
N TRP A 115 0.50 -0.48 -4.81
CA TRP A 115 -0.50 -0.45 -3.77
C TRP A 115 -1.12 0.94 -3.66
N THR A 116 -2.18 1.03 -2.89
CA THR A 116 -2.91 2.26 -2.63
C THR A 116 -3.08 2.47 -1.15
N MET A 117 -3.08 3.72 -0.71
CA MET A 117 -3.31 4.12 0.66
C MET A 117 -4.38 5.21 0.71
N GLY A 118 -5.22 5.21 1.74
CA GLY A 118 -6.11 6.34 1.99
C GLY A 118 -5.33 7.65 2.13
N ASN A 119 -5.75 8.69 1.39
CA ASN A 119 -4.98 9.94 1.23
C ASN A 119 -4.76 10.76 2.53
N LEU A 120 -5.30 10.33 3.67
CA LEU A 120 -5.05 10.95 4.97
C LEU A 120 -3.67 10.63 5.54
N ALA A 121 -3.02 9.58 5.07
CA ALA A 121 -1.66 9.22 5.43
C ALA A 121 -0.74 9.20 4.21
N ARG A 122 0.56 9.36 4.46
CA ARG A 122 1.63 9.30 3.46
C ARG A 122 2.56 8.15 3.82
N ALA A 123 2.68 7.19 2.92
CA ALA A 123 3.61 6.07 3.03
C ALA A 123 5.02 6.54 3.41
N ALA A 124 5.70 5.81 4.29
CA ALA A 124 7.01 6.14 4.85
C ALA A 124 7.09 7.42 5.73
N TYR A 125 6.00 8.15 5.97
CA TYR A 125 5.97 9.26 6.95
C TYR A 125 5.19 8.86 8.21
N GLY A 126 5.91 8.34 9.22
CA GLY A 126 5.33 7.80 10.45
C GLY A 126 4.34 8.72 11.17
N GLY A 127 4.61 10.03 11.23
CA GLY A 127 3.67 10.99 11.86
C GLY A 127 2.34 11.12 11.11
N SER A 128 2.34 10.87 9.80
CA SER A 128 1.11 10.87 9.01
C SER A 128 0.34 9.55 9.13
N THR A 129 1.03 8.41 9.27
CA THR A 129 0.39 7.09 9.40
C THR A 129 -0.08 6.78 10.82
N ASP A 130 0.50 7.42 11.85
CA ASP A 130 0.19 7.15 13.26
C ASP A 130 -1.30 7.33 13.57
N GLY A 131 -1.95 6.23 13.97
CA GLY A 131 -3.38 6.14 14.24
C GLY A 131 -4.29 6.35 13.02
N LEU A 132 -3.76 6.42 11.80
CA LEU A 132 -4.55 6.48 10.57
C LEU A 132 -4.48 5.18 9.78
N TRP A 133 -3.28 4.65 9.55
CA TRP A 133 -3.10 3.34 8.95
C TRP A 133 -3.16 2.26 10.05
N PRO A 134 -3.79 1.10 9.80
CA PRO A 134 -4.55 0.72 8.61
C PRO A 134 -6.07 0.95 8.79
N TYR A 135 -6.51 1.89 9.63
CA TYR A 135 -7.93 2.03 9.99
C TYR A 135 -8.85 2.34 8.79
N SER A 136 -10.02 1.69 8.76
CA SER A 136 -11.14 1.99 7.85
C SER A 136 -12.48 2.10 8.57
N TYR A 137 -12.46 2.36 9.88
CA TYR A 137 -13.61 2.24 10.78
C TYR A 137 -14.38 3.55 10.97
N ASP A 138 -15.72 3.46 10.96
CA ASP A 138 -16.65 4.57 11.24
C ASP A 138 -17.72 4.16 12.27
N SER A 139 -17.26 3.58 13.37
CA SER A 139 -18.09 3.27 14.55
C SER A 139 -17.44 3.79 15.82
N CYS A 140 -18.24 4.06 16.85
CA CYS A 140 -17.77 4.48 18.17
C CYS A 140 -17.92 3.32 19.17
N ASP A 141 -16.87 2.50 19.27
CA ASP A 141 -16.78 1.38 20.20
C ASP A 141 -15.30 1.10 20.56
N LYS A 142 -15.00 -0.04 21.18
CA LYS A 142 -13.64 -0.37 21.63
C LYS A 142 -12.62 -0.50 20.49
N GLY A 143 -13.04 -0.79 19.26
CA GLY A 143 -12.16 -0.96 18.10
C GLY A 143 -11.33 0.27 17.75
N VAL A 144 -11.74 1.46 18.21
CA VAL A 144 -11.00 2.70 17.99
C VAL A 144 -9.96 3.02 19.07
N LEU A 145 -9.97 2.28 20.18
CA LEU A 145 -9.07 2.49 21.31
C LEU A 145 -7.68 1.89 21.04
N PRO A 146 -6.63 2.31 21.79
CA PRO A 146 -5.34 1.62 21.78
C PRO A 146 -5.51 0.12 22.01
N GLY A 147 -4.79 -0.69 21.23
CA GLY A 147 -4.93 -2.15 21.22
C GLY A 147 -6.34 -2.65 20.87
N GLN A 148 -7.16 -1.81 20.25
CA GLN A 148 -8.58 -2.07 19.95
C GLN A 148 -9.39 -2.44 21.21
N GLY A 149 -8.94 -1.94 22.37
CA GLY A 149 -9.53 -2.23 23.68
C GLY A 149 -9.29 -3.66 24.20
N ILE A 150 -8.36 -4.40 23.59
CA ILE A 150 -7.98 -5.76 23.98
C ILE A 150 -6.67 -5.70 24.78
N ASN A 151 -6.66 -6.26 25.99
CA ASN A 151 -5.49 -6.25 26.90
C ASN A 151 -4.47 -7.38 26.65
N ALA A 152 -4.70 -8.20 25.63
CA ALA A 152 -3.80 -9.26 25.20
C ALA A 152 -3.19 -8.85 23.85
N GLY A 153 -1.90 -9.11 23.62
CA GLY A 153 -1.06 -8.54 22.54
C GLY A 153 -1.45 -8.81 21.08
N TYR A 154 -2.74 -8.96 20.77
CA TYR A 154 -3.34 -9.12 19.45
C TYR A 154 -3.32 -7.84 18.59
N SER A 155 -3.28 -6.66 19.21
CA SER A 155 -3.12 -5.41 18.47
C SER A 155 -2.20 -4.47 19.24
N LYS A 156 -1.20 -3.93 18.55
CA LYS A 156 -0.34 -2.84 19.01
C LYS A 156 -0.65 -1.52 18.30
N LEU A 157 -1.79 -1.44 17.62
CA LEU A 157 -2.27 -0.18 17.07
C LEU A 157 -2.55 0.82 18.19
N ARG A 158 -2.18 2.08 17.97
CA ARG A 158 -2.32 3.17 18.96
C ARG A 158 -3.74 3.70 19.11
N GLY A 159 -4.72 3.06 18.48
CA GLY A 159 -6.08 3.57 18.36
C GLY A 159 -6.25 4.43 17.12
N GLN A 160 -7.48 4.55 16.65
CA GLN A 160 -7.80 5.35 15.49
C GLN A 160 -7.79 6.83 15.89
N ARG A 161 -6.84 7.58 15.32
CA ARG A 161 -6.63 9.01 15.61
C ARG A 161 -7.84 9.84 15.25
N LEU A 162 -8.46 9.57 14.10
CA LEU A 162 -9.67 10.25 13.64
C LEU A 162 -10.87 9.33 13.81
N ASN A 163 -11.23 9.00 15.04
CA ASN A 163 -12.34 8.10 15.32
C ASN A 163 -13.67 8.83 15.48
N LYS A 164 -14.77 8.09 15.34
CA LYS A 164 -16.13 8.60 15.41
C LYS A 164 -16.55 9.10 16.79
N CYS A 165 -15.92 8.61 17.87
CA CYS A 165 -16.25 9.02 19.22
C CYS A 165 -15.85 10.47 19.52
N LEU A 166 -15.02 11.09 18.66
CA LEU A 166 -14.54 12.45 18.87
C LEU A 166 -15.66 13.48 18.64
N CYS A 167 -15.86 14.32 19.65
CA CYS A 167 -16.82 15.43 19.65
C CYS A 167 -16.24 16.69 18.99
N ALA A 168 -17.11 17.66 18.69
CA ALA A 168 -16.72 18.90 17.99
C ALA A 168 -15.84 19.84 18.83
N ASP A 169 -15.78 19.64 20.14
CA ASP A 169 -14.92 20.36 21.08
C ASP A 169 -13.52 19.71 21.25
N GLN A 170 -13.25 18.62 20.55
CA GLN A 170 -11.95 17.95 20.53
C GLN A 170 -11.18 18.27 19.23
N ASP A 171 -9.87 18.02 19.24
CA ASP A 171 -8.99 18.22 18.09
C ASP A 171 -9.23 17.15 17.01
N THR A 172 -10.30 17.35 16.23
CA THR A 172 -10.64 16.50 15.09
C THR A 172 -11.16 17.34 13.92
N PRO A 173 -10.64 17.14 12.70
CA PRO A 173 -11.19 17.74 11.50
C PRO A 173 -12.50 17.09 11.04
N SER A 174 -12.97 16.02 11.72
CA SER A 174 -14.18 15.30 11.34
C SER A 174 -14.97 14.80 12.57
N PRO A 175 -15.60 15.72 13.35
CA PRO A 175 -16.42 15.33 14.50
C PRO A 175 -17.53 14.35 14.10
N GLY A 176 -17.71 13.28 14.87
CA GLY A 176 -18.75 12.26 14.61
C GLY A 176 -18.55 11.43 13.34
N VAL A 177 -17.37 11.48 12.71
CA VAL A 177 -17.02 10.69 11.52
C VAL A 177 -15.65 10.06 11.69
N GLY A 178 -15.61 8.73 11.72
CA GLY A 178 -14.40 7.92 11.70
C GLY A 178 -13.72 7.96 10.33
N ARG A 179 -12.41 8.18 10.33
CA ARG A 179 -11.58 8.26 9.13
C ARG A 179 -10.24 7.59 9.37
N GLY A 180 -9.66 7.04 8.32
CA GLY A 180 -8.36 6.40 8.38
C GLY A 180 -7.72 6.33 7.01
N ALA A 181 -6.64 5.57 6.92
CA ALA A 181 -5.85 5.38 5.72
C ALA A 181 -5.57 3.89 5.52
N PRO A 182 -6.57 3.10 5.07
CA PRO A 182 -6.36 1.69 4.79
C PRO A 182 -5.46 1.53 3.58
N GLU A 183 -4.84 0.35 3.47
CA GLU A 183 -3.93 -0.02 2.40
C GLU A 183 -4.51 -1.18 1.59
N ILE A 184 -4.37 -1.09 0.26
CA ILE A 184 -4.83 -2.12 -0.69
C ILE A 184 -3.71 -2.37 -1.69
N ASP A 185 -3.21 -3.60 -1.68
CA ASP A 185 -2.11 -4.04 -2.53
C ASP A 185 -2.64 -4.67 -3.81
N LEU A 186 -2.32 -4.05 -4.94
CA LEU A 186 -2.59 -4.62 -6.26
C LEU A 186 -1.60 -5.76 -6.54
N ILE A 187 -0.34 -5.55 -6.17
CA ILE A 187 0.76 -6.52 -6.27
C ILE A 187 1.71 -6.25 -5.12
N GLU A 188 2.06 -7.30 -4.39
CA GLU A 188 3.19 -7.30 -3.47
C GLU A 188 4.00 -8.59 -3.67
N GLY A 189 5.29 -8.47 -3.94
CA GLY A 189 6.16 -9.63 -4.16
C GLY A 189 6.50 -10.35 -2.86
N ALA A 190 6.23 -11.66 -2.77
CA ALA A 190 6.56 -12.46 -1.61
C ALA A 190 7.38 -13.70 -1.98
N ALA A 191 8.51 -13.91 -1.31
CA ALA A 191 9.39 -15.06 -1.53
C ALA A 191 9.13 -16.23 -0.58
N LYS A 192 8.47 -15.98 0.56
CA LYS A 192 8.28 -16.97 1.64
C LYS A 192 7.04 -17.84 1.45
N ASP A 193 6.08 -17.42 0.63
CA ASP A 193 4.76 -18.07 0.53
C ASP A 193 4.74 -19.30 -0.40
N GLY A 194 5.92 -19.81 -0.76
CA GLY A 194 6.06 -21.14 -1.38
C GLY A 194 5.34 -21.26 -2.72
N GLY A 195 5.55 -20.31 -3.63
CA GLY A 195 5.05 -20.42 -5.00
C GLY A 195 5.48 -21.75 -5.63
N LYS A 196 4.81 -22.17 -6.71
CA LYS A 196 5.04 -23.49 -7.35
C LYS A 196 6.55 -23.80 -7.45
N ASN A 197 6.96 -24.94 -6.88
CA ASN A 197 8.35 -25.41 -6.81
C ASN A 197 9.33 -24.52 -6.01
N GLY A 198 8.85 -23.77 -5.01
CA GLY A 198 9.68 -22.91 -4.18
C GLY A 198 10.00 -21.54 -4.81
N GLY A 199 9.23 -21.13 -5.82
CA GLY A 199 9.36 -19.82 -6.47
C GLY A 199 8.64 -18.70 -5.69
N ALA A 200 8.91 -17.46 -6.11
CA ALA A 200 8.23 -16.28 -5.62
C ALA A 200 6.75 -16.28 -6.00
N THR A 201 6.00 -15.52 -5.23
CA THR A 201 4.56 -15.28 -5.37
C THR A 201 4.33 -13.78 -5.43
N VAL A 202 3.12 -13.42 -5.86
CA VAL A 202 2.61 -12.06 -5.66
C VAL A 202 1.32 -12.15 -4.87
N SER A 203 1.19 -11.33 -3.84
CA SER A 203 -0.01 -11.18 -3.03
C SER A 203 -0.87 -10.02 -3.52
N GLN A 204 -2.17 -10.20 -3.36
CA GLN A 204 -3.15 -9.13 -3.29
C GLN A 204 -3.66 -9.12 -1.85
N SER A 205 -3.38 -8.03 -1.14
CA SER A 205 -3.69 -7.88 0.28
C SER A 205 -4.51 -6.63 0.51
N HIS A 206 -5.27 -6.65 1.59
CA HIS A 206 -5.99 -5.49 2.09
C HIS A 206 -5.62 -5.38 3.55
N GLN A 207 -5.02 -4.27 3.94
CA GLN A 207 -4.66 -4.02 5.31
C GLN A 207 -5.71 -3.10 5.92
N PHE A 208 -6.45 -3.62 6.90
CA PHE A 208 -7.50 -2.87 7.57
C PHE A 208 -7.50 -3.04 9.08
N ALA A 209 -7.97 -2.01 9.79
CA ALA A 209 -8.31 -2.07 11.20
C ALA A 209 -9.72 -1.53 11.44
N PRO A 210 -10.47 -2.09 12.42
CA PRO A 210 -10.04 -3.03 13.47
C PRO A 210 -9.79 -4.46 12.94
N PHE A 211 -9.14 -5.28 13.75
CA PHE A 211 -8.76 -6.64 13.39
C PHE A 211 -9.84 -7.64 13.81
N ASP A 212 -9.97 -8.73 13.04
CA ASP A 212 -10.69 -9.93 13.47
C ASP A 212 -9.94 -10.62 14.61
N ALA A 213 -10.69 -11.31 15.46
CA ALA A 213 -10.10 -12.16 16.50
C ALA A 213 -9.15 -13.19 15.88
N ASP A 214 -7.94 -13.27 16.43
CA ASP A 214 -6.85 -14.14 15.95
C ASP A 214 -6.50 -13.96 14.45
N TYR A 215 -6.83 -12.80 13.87
CA TYR A 215 -6.67 -12.49 12.45
C TYR A 215 -7.44 -13.46 11.52
N VAL A 216 -8.50 -14.08 12.02
CA VAL A 216 -9.31 -15.04 11.28
C VAL A 216 -10.39 -14.32 10.49
N VAL A 217 -10.11 -14.08 9.21
CA VAL A 217 -11.08 -13.53 8.27
C VAL A 217 -12.25 -14.50 8.07
N ASN A 218 -13.48 -13.99 8.17
CA ASN A 218 -14.68 -14.76 7.87
C ASN A 218 -14.66 -15.21 6.38
N PRO A 219 -14.69 -16.52 6.08
CA PRO A 219 -14.60 -17.04 4.73
C PRO A 219 -15.75 -16.61 3.81
N GLU A 220 -16.89 -16.17 4.36
CA GLU A 220 -18.01 -15.62 3.58
C GLU A 220 -17.61 -14.37 2.78
N TYR A 221 -16.69 -13.57 3.30
CA TYR A 221 -16.23 -12.32 2.69
C TYR A 221 -14.93 -12.47 1.89
N PHE A 222 -14.46 -13.70 1.69
CA PHE A 222 -13.21 -13.99 0.99
C PHE A 222 -13.45 -14.93 -0.19
N VAL A 223 -13.21 -14.45 -1.41
CA VAL A 223 -13.45 -15.21 -2.64
C VAL A 223 -12.16 -15.35 -3.45
N ILE A 224 -11.80 -16.58 -3.81
CA ILE A 224 -10.75 -16.87 -4.79
C ILE A 224 -11.42 -17.32 -6.08
N ASN A 225 -11.44 -16.43 -7.08
CA ASN A 225 -12.08 -16.70 -8.37
C ASN A 225 -11.33 -17.78 -9.18
N ASN A 226 -9.99 -17.82 -9.12
CA ASN A 226 -9.18 -18.81 -9.86
C ASN A 226 -8.28 -19.63 -8.93
N GLN A 227 -8.76 -20.80 -8.53
CA GLN A 227 -8.04 -21.69 -7.61
C GLN A 227 -6.91 -22.50 -8.27
N THR A 228 -6.73 -22.41 -9.60
CA THR A 228 -5.67 -23.17 -10.30
C THR A 228 -4.30 -22.47 -10.26
N SER A 229 -4.32 -21.16 -10.02
CA SER A 229 -3.14 -20.29 -10.00
C SER A 229 -3.06 -19.37 -8.77
N SER A 230 -4.16 -19.24 -8.01
CA SER A 230 -4.22 -18.45 -6.78
C SER A 230 -4.65 -19.31 -5.60
N TYR A 231 -4.17 -18.97 -4.42
CA TYR A 231 -4.51 -19.60 -3.15
C TYR A 231 -4.52 -18.54 -2.05
N LYS A 232 -5.15 -18.86 -0.91
CA LYS A 232 -5.17 -17.96 0.24
C LYS A 232 -3.75 -17.82 0.79
N ASN A 233 -3.29 -16.59 0.99
CA ASN A 233 -2.00 -16.35 1.63
C ASN A 233 -1.99 -16.99 3.04
N THR A 234 -0.86 -17.59 3.41
CA THR A 234 -0.67 -18.19 4.74
C THR A 234 -0.40 -17.14 5.81
N TYR A 235 0.04 -15.94 5.43
CA TYR A 235 0.06 -14.78 6.30
C TYR A 235 -1.36 -14.21 6.45
N SER A 236 -1.87 -14.20 7.68
CA SER A 236 -3.19 -13.67 8.01
C SER A 236 -3.16 -12.36 8.79
N GLY A 237 -1.99 -11.90 9.24
CA GLY A 237 -1.83 -10.68 10.03
C GLY A 237 -0.72 -10.75 11.07
N SER A 238 -0.57 -9.66 11.80
CA SER A 238 0.33 -9.44 12.93
C SER A 238 -0.19 -8.30 13.80
N GLU A 239 0.51 -8.00 14.89
CA GLU A 239 0.09 -6.99 15.86
C GLU A 239 -0.07 -5.56 15.30
N LEU A 240 0.46 -5.26 14.11
CA LEU A 240 0.33 -3.96 13.45
C LEU A 240 -0.54 -3.96 12.19
N GLN A 241 -0.87 -5.13 11.64
CA GLN A 241 -1.62 -5.21 10.38
C GLN A 241 -2.38 -6.52 10.30
N GLN A 242 -3.58 -6.47 9.72
CA GLN A 242 -4.32 -7.63 9.25
C GLN A 242 -4.71 -7.37 7.81
#